data_AF-A0A7C6W6J3-F1
#
_entry.id   AF-A0A7C6W6J3-F1
#
_cell.length_a   1.000
_cell.length_b   1.000
_cell.length_c   1.000
_cell.angle_alpha   90.00
_cell.angle_beta   90.00
_cell.angle_gamma   90.00
#
_symmetry.space_group_name_H-M   'P 1'
#
loop_
_entity.id
_entity.type
_entity.pdbx_description
1 polymer ?
#
loop_
_entity_poly.entity_id
_entity_poly.type
_entity_poly.pdbx_seq_one_letter_code
_entity_poly.pdbx_strand_id
1 'polypeptide(L)'
;MKKEMNVTKSIGNIAVKVEAVETENNARITIVMPDGETRLGMLSDLNKALKFYSGIKIGGRLISGLSLSDEQFETIKSYIKEVEQHIKEREHKKFLENKQKINHFYGYGYSLSTRNGKCAKEYSQAALKKVYEENKIKNPKYDLFDDGYSTSYIFPEILGSDLLDLLDKAEAELEAKKQENKAKKEREVSRKFEKAKETGRPVLIEKSGGISTENFDTGWAWVYKTYAMPDGTTETVKEKEVWD
;
A
#
# COMPACT_ATOMS: atom_id res chain seq x y z
N MET A 1 -16.22 9.00 20.92
CA MET A 1 -17.41 9.87 20.81
C MET A 1 -18.49 9.06 20.12
N LYS A 2 -19.64 8.81 20.74
CA LYS A 2 -20.70 7.99 20.11
C LYS A 2 -21.53 8.92 19.22
N LYS A 3 -21.26 8.94 17.92
CA LYS A 3 -22.23 9.48 16.96
C LYS A 3 -23.25 8.37 16.69
N GLU A 4 -24.53 8.72 16.78
CA GLU A 4 -25.65 7.81 16.50
C GLU A 4 -26.48 8.42 15.39
N MET A 5 -26.82 7.62 14.39
CA MET A 5 -27.84 7.96 13.40
C MET A 5 -28.99 6.98 13.54
N ASN A 6 -30.21 7.46 13.38
CA ASN A 6 -31.42 6.64 13.52
C ASN A 6 -32.13 6.58 12.18
N VAL A 7 -31.86 5.55 11.38
CA VAL A 7 -32.72 5.23 10.23
C VAL A 7 -33.74 4.21 10.69
N THR A 8 -35.00 4.59 10.72
CA THR A 8 -36.11 3.71 11.10
C THR A 8 -36.73 3.07 9.86
N LYS A 9 -36.76 1.73 9.80
CA LYS A 9 -37.46 1.00 8.74
C LYS A 9 -38.31 -0.14 9.28
N SER A 10 -39.50 -0.29 8.71
CA SER A 10 -40.43 -1.37 9.03
C SER A 10 -40.04 -2.67 8.34
N ILE A 11 -39.81 -3.76 9.08
CA ILE A 11 -39.93 -5.12 8.53
C ILE A 11 -41.34 -5.61 8.85
N GLY A 12 -42.30 -5.42 7.94
CA GLY A 12 -43.70 -5.51 8.32
C GLY A 12 -44.05 -4.37 9.30
N ASN A 13 -44.43 -4.69 10.54
CA ASN A 13 -44.78 -3.70 11.59
C ASN A 13 -43.61 -3.32 12.53
N ILE A 14 -42.38 -3.75 12.24
CA ILE A 14 -41.25 -3.71 13.18
C ILE A 14 -40.31 -2.57 12.81
N ALA A 15 -40.26 -1.52 13.63
CA ALA A 15 -39.35 -0.39 13.47
C ALA A 15 -37.92 -0.77 13.85
N VAL A 16 -37.00 -0.74 12.88
CA VAL A 16 -35.59 -1.09 13.07
C VAL A 16 -34.74 0.15 13.01
N LYS A 17 -33.89 0.40 14.02
CA LYS A 17 -32.96 1.53 14.09
C LYS A 17 -31.56 1.10 13.65
N VAL A 18 -30.97 1.80 12.69
CA VAL A 18 -29.62 1.50 12.17
C VAL A 18 -28.61 2.51 12.70
N GLU A 19 -27.78 2.11 13.64
CA GLU A 19 -26.67 2.91 14.17
C GLU A 19 -25.37 2.55 13.45
N ALA A 20 -24.61 3.52 12.97
CA ALA A 20 -23.20 3.28 12.66
C ALA A 20 -22.36 3.79 13.84
N VAL A 21 -21.61 2.87 14.44
CA VAL A 21 -20.91 3.08 15.71
C VAL A 21 -19.41 3.00 15.47
N GLU A 22 -18.68 3.99 15.99
CA GLU A 22 -17.22 3.90 16.12
C GLU A 22 -16.89 2.88 17.22
N THR A 23 -16.24 1.78 16.86
CA THR A 23 -15.54 0.94 17.84
C THR A 23 -14.06 1.30 17.88
N GLU A 24 -13.30 0.77 18.83
CA GLU A 24 -11.87 1.09 18.98
C GLU A 24 -11.08 0.97 17.66
N ASN A 25 -11.47 0.05 16.77
CA ASN A 25 -10.72 -0.26 15.56
C ASN A 25 -11.50 -0.15 14.24
N ASN A 26 -12.84 -0.06 14.26
CA ASN A 26 -13.66 -0.11 13.03
C ASN A 26 -15.00 0.63 13.16
N ALA A 27 -15.54 1.08 12.02
CA ALA A 27 -16.94 1.45 11.90
C ALA A 27 -17.79 0.17 11.84
N ARG A 28 -18.88 0.11 12.60
CA ARG A 28 -19.83 -1.02 12.57
C ARG A 28 -21.25 -0.52 12.38
N ILE A 29 -22.02 -1.24 11.58
CA ILE A 29 -23.47 -1.03 11.50
C ILE A 29 -24.13 -1.94 12.53
N THR A 30 -24.81 -1.34 13.48
CA THR A 30 -25.62 -2.00 14.49
C THR A 30 -27.09 -1.75 14.18
N ILE A 31 -27.87 -2.81 14.28
CA ILE A 31 -29.30 -2.82 14.00
C ILE A 31 -30.00 -3.10 15.31
N VAL A 32 -30.81 -2.14 15.77
CA VAL A 32 -31.57 -2.25 17.00
C VAL A 32 -33.01 -2.62 16.66
N MET A 33 -33.45 -3.76 17.17
CA MET A 33 -34.80 -4.29 17.02
C MET A 33 -35.74 -3.65 18.07
N PRO A 34 -37.08 -3.68 17.88
CA PRO A 34 -38.03 -3.09 18.83
C PRO A 34 -37.99 -3.68 20.25
N ASP A 35 -37.56 -4.93 20.39
CA ASP A 35 -37.35 -5.59 21.68
C ASP A 35 -36.03 -5.18 22.37
N GLY A 36 -35.26 -4.29 21.75
CA GLY A 36 -33.96 -3.82 22.23
C GLY A 36 -32.79 -4.71 21.81
N GLU A 37 -33.02 -5.83 21.11
CA GLU A 37 -31.93 -6.68 20.64
C GLU A 37 -31.10 -5.98 19.56
N THR A 38 -29.77 -6.06 19.69
CA THR A 38 -28.84 -5.53 18.70
C THR A 38 -28.32 -6.64 17.79
N ARG A 39 -28.16 -6.35 16.50
CA ARG A 39 -27.52 -7.22 15.50
C ARG A 39 -26.48 -6.47 14.70
N LEU A 40 -25.43 -7.16 14.29
CA LEU A 40 -24.44 -6.60 13.38
C LEU A 40 -24.91 -6.73 11.94
N GLY A 41 -24.69 -5.67 11.16
CA GLY A 41 -25.02 -5.62 9.76
C GLY A 41 -23.87 -5.16 8.88
N MET A 42 -24.04 -5.39 7.58
CA MET A 42 -23.14 -4.93 6.52
C MET A 42 -23.96 -4.28 5.42
N LEU A 43 -23.51 -3.13 4.94
CA LEU A 43 -24.11 -2.47 3.79
C LEU A 43 -23.70 -3.18 2.50
N SER A 44 -24.65 -3.47 1.61
CA SER A 44 -24.41 -4.13 0.34
C SER A 44 -24.75 -3.21 -0.82
N ASP A 45 -23.73 -2.75 -1.56
CA ASP A 45 -23.91 -1.89 -2.74
C ASP A 45 -24.73 -2.58 -3.85
N LEU A 46 -24.51 -3.89 -4.05
CA LEU A 46 -25.15 -4.69 -5.12
C LEU A 46 -26.68 -4.58 -5.13
N ASN A 47 -27.31 -4.63 -3.95
CA ASN A 47 -28.77 -4.67 -3.83
C ASN A 47 -29.31 -3.51 -2.98
N LYS A 48 -28.50 -2.48 -2.72
CA LYS A 48 -28.79 -1.36 -1.82
C LYS A 48 -29.51 -1.80 -0.55
N ALA A 49 -28.91 -2.79 0.12
CA ALA A 49 -29.53 -3.45 1.26
C ALA A 49 -28.57 -3.52 2.45
N LEU A 50 -29.12 -3.44 3.65
CA LEU A 50 -28.41 -3.76 4.88
C LEU A 50 -28.59 -5.24 5.18
N LYS A 51 -27.52 -6.03 5.09
CA LYS A 51 -27.53 -7.47 5.38
C LYS A 51 -27.19 -7.72 6.84
N PHE A 52 -27.85 -8.70 7.45
CA PHE A 52 -27.55 -9.13 8.81
C PHE A 52 -26.49 -10.23 8.77
N TYR A 53 -25.47 -10.15 9.63
CA TYR A 53 -24.49 -11.24 9.77
C TYR A 53 -25.15 -12.52 10.28
N SER A 54 -26.09 -12.38 11.21
CA SER A 54 -26.97 -13.45 11.69
C SER A 54 -28.40 -13.08 11.33
N GLY A 55 -29.01 -13.83 10.40
CA GLY A 55 -30.41 -13.62 10.02
C GLY A 55 -31.35 -13.73 11.23
N ILE A 56 -32.47 -13.03 11.16
CA ILE A 56 -33.44 -12.90 12.28
C ILE A 56 -34.69 -13.69 11.93
N LYS A 57 -35.24 -14.46 12.88
CA LYS A 57 -36.53 -15.12 12.69
C LYS A 57 -37.65 -14.21 13.19
N ILE A 58 -38.56 -13.81 12.31
CA ILE A 58 -39.77 -13.07 12.66
C ILE A 58 -40.97 -13.85 12.11
N GLY A 59 -41.91 -14.21 12.98
CA GLY A 59 -43.11 -14.99 12.60
C GLY A 59 -42.76 -16.31 11.89
N GLY A 60 -41.67 -16.96 12.27
CA GLY A 60 -41.17 -18.20 11.65
C GLY A 60 -40.39 -18.03 10.35
N ARG A 61 -40.31 -16.81 9.79
CA ARG A 61 -39.54 -16.51 8.56
C ARG A 61 -38.17 -15.96 8.89
N LEU A 62 -37.15 -16.44 8.17
CA LEU A 62 -35.80 -15.90 8.26
C LEU A 62 -35.68 -14.63 7.43
N ILE A 63 -35.23 -13.56 8.05
CA ILE A 63 -34.92 -12.28 7.43
C ILE A 63 -33.42 -12.09 7.47
N SER A 64 -32.80 -11.95 6.30
CA SER A 64 -31.36 -11.79 6.13
C SER A 64 -30.92 -10.36 5.87
N GLY A 65 -31.85 -9.41 5.78
CA GLY A 65 -31.54 -7.99 5.60
C GLY A 65 -32.73 -7.09 5.33
N LEU A 66 -32.44 -5.81 5.12
CA LEU A 66 -33.36 -4.72 4.83
C LEU A 66 -32.99 -4.10 3.49
N SER A 67 -33.92 -4.06 2.53
CA SER A 67 -33.75 -3.17 1.38
C SER A 67 -33.79 -1.72 1.87
N LEU A 68 -32.95 -0.84 1.33
CA LEU A 68 -32.93 0.59 1.65
C LEU A 68 -33.45 1.39 0.45
N SER A 69 -34.01 2.57 0.71
CA SER A 69 -34.17 3.55 -0.37
C SER A 69 -32.81 4.14 -0.73
N ASP A 70 -32.71 4.77 -1.91
CA ASP A 70 -31.46 5.39 -2.37
C ASP A 70 -30.96 6.47 -1.40
N GLU A 71 -31.87 7.32 -0.89
CA GLU A 71 -31.54 8.35 0.10
C GLU A 71 -30.99 7.73 1.41
N GLN A 72 -31.65 6.67 1.92
CA GLN A 72 -31.19 5.96 3.12
C GLN A 72 -29.83 5.29 2.91
N PHE A 73 -29.64 4.69 1.73
CA PHE A 73 -28.40 4.02 1.37
C PHE A 73 -27.22 5.00 1.33
N GLU A 74 -27.37 6.10 0.59
CA GLU A 74 -26.32 7.12 0.47
C GLU A 74 -26.04 7.80 1.82
N THR A 75 -27.06 8.03 2.63
CA THR A 75 -26.88 8.60 3.98
C THR A 75 -26.06 7.68 4.88
N ILE A 76 -26.40 6.39 4.95
CA ILE A 76 -25.64 5.41 5.74
C ILE A 76 -24.22 5.27 5.22
N LYS A 77 -24.03 5.24 3.90
CA LYS A 77 -22.72 5.14 3.25
C LYS A 77 -21.83 6.34 3.55
N SER A 78 -22.37 7.56 3.44
CA SER A 78 -21.66 8.80 3.76
C SER A 78 -21.19 8.80 5.22
N TYR A 79 -22.08 8.40 6.12
CA TYR A 79 -21.76 8.33 7.54
C TYR A 79 -20.68 7.28 7.86
N ILE A 80 -20.72 6.10 7.25
CA ILE A 80 -19.66 5.08 7.41
C ILE A 80 -18.31 5.66 6.99
N LYS A 81 -18.25 6.36 5.86
CA LYS A 81 -17.02 7.04 5.40
C LYS A 81 -16.53 8.08 6.40
N GLU A 82 -17.44 8.88 6.97
CA GLU A 82 -17.10 9.87 7.99
C GLU A 82 -16.50 9.22 9.25
N VAL A 83 -17.10 8.12 9.73
CA VAL A 83 -16.58 7.38 10.89
C VAL A 83 -15.23 6.73 10.57
N GLU A 84 -15.08 6.11 9.40
CA GLU A 84 -13.80 5.53 8.96
C GLU A 84 -12.70 6.58 8.87
N GLN A 85 -13.04 7.78 8.37
CA GLN A 85 -12.11 8.90 8.31
C GLN A 85 -11.69 9.36 9.71
N HIS A 86 -12.64 9.52 10.64
CA HIS A 86 -12.33 9.83 12.04
C HIS A 86 -11.44 8.76 12.71
N ILE A 87 -11.69 7.47 12.45
CA ILE A 87 -10.84 6.38 12.97
C ILE A 87 -9.43 6.50 12.40
N LYS A 88 -9.29 6.73 11.09
CA LYS A 88 -7.98 6.92 10.44
C LYS A 88 -7.21 8.10 11.05
N GLU A 89 -7.87 9.24 11.25
CA GLU A 89 -7.28 10.42 11.88
C GLU A 89 -6.84 10.14 13.31
N ARG A 90 -7.67 9.44 14.10
CA ARG A 90 -7.34 9.04 15.47
C ARG A 90 -6.15 8.08 15.52
N GLU A 91 -6.13 7.08 14.65
CA GLU A 91 -5.03 6.11 14.56
C GLU A 91 -3.74 6.76 14.07
N HIS A 92 -3.83 7.73 13.17
CA HIS A 92 -2.69 8.52 12.73
C HIS A 92 -2.17 9.45 13.83
N LYS A 93 -3.06 10.10 14.57
CA LYS A 93 -2.68 10.90 15.74
C LYS A 93 -1.96 10.04 16.78
N LYS A 94 -2.48 8.86 17.10
CA LYS A 94 -1.79 7.89 17.98
C LYS A 94 -0.42 7.51 17.41
N PHE A 95 -0.34 7.28 16.10
CA PHE A 95 0.93 6.96 15.45
C PHE A 95 1.97 8.04 15.74
N LEU A 96 1.62 9.32 15.55
CA LEU A 96 2.49 10.47 15.77
C LEU A 96 2.92 10.64 17.24
N GLU A 97 1.98 10.48 18.18
CA GLU A 97 2.19 10.72 19.61
C GLU A 97 2.95 9.60 20.33
N ASN A 98 2.99 8.40 19.75
CA ASN A 98 3.62 7.24 20.36
C ASN A 98 4.94 6.89 19.70
N LYS A 99 5.74 6.11 20.44
CA LYS A 99 6.94 5.52 19.86
C LYS A 99 6.59 4.46 18.83
N GLN A 100 7.24 4.55 17.68
CA GLN A 100 7.12 3.67 16.54
C GLN A 100 8.47 3.08 16.18
N LYS A 101 8.44 2.03 15.36
CA LYS A 101 9.63 1.44 14.77
C LYS A 101 9.34 0.89 13.38
N ILE A 102 10.40 0.73 12.61
CA ILE A 102 10.40 -0.06 11.38
C ILE A 102 10.79 -1.50 11.75
N ASN A 103 9.95 -2.45 11.37
CA ASN A 103 10.24 -3.87 11.47
C ASN A 103 10.92 -4.35 10.18
N HIS A 104 11.90 -5.24 10.32
CA HIS A 104 12.53 -5.93 9.20
C HIS A 104 12.22 -7.43 9.30
N PHE A 105 11.68 -7.98 8.22
CA PHE A 105 11.35 -9.40 8.07
C PHE A 105 12.12 -9.94 6.86
N TYR A 106 13.02 -10.91 7.08
CA TYR A 106 13.92 -11.43 6.03
C TYR A 106 13.21 -11.89 4.74
N GLY A 107 11.94 -12.31 4.80
CA GLY A 107 11.13 -12.67 3.63
C GLY A 107 10.09 -11.64 3.17
N TYR A 108 9.77 -10.63 3.99
CA TYR A 108 8.67 -9.69 3.72
C TYR A 108 9.12 -8.22 3.61
N GLY A 109 10.41 -7.95 3.80
CA GLY A 109 10.98 -6.61 3.69
C GLY A 109 10.75 -5.77 4.96
N TYR A 110 10.43 -4.48 4.76
CA TYR A 110 10.35 -3.50 5.83
C TYR A 110 8.91 -3.01 6.02
N SER A 111 8.47 -2.85 7.26
CA SER A 111 7.13 -2.31 7.54
C SER A 111 7.10 -1.47 8.80
N LEU A 112 6.18 -0.50 8.84
CA LEU A 112 5.92 0.25 10.06
C LEU A 112 5.18 -0.62 11.08
N SER A 113 5.56 -0.51 12.35
CA SER A 113 4.75 -1.09 13.42
C SER A 113 3.35 -0.46 13.44
N THR A 114 2.34 -1.30 13.60
CA THR A 114 0.93 -0.88 13.73
C THR A 114 0.44 -0.96 15.18
N ARG A 115 1.33 -1.30 16.12
CA ARG A 115 0.96 -1.56 17.53
C ARG A 115 0.45 -0.30 18.23
N ASN A 116 1.01 0.86 17.89
CA ASN A 116 0.75 2.11 18.57
C ASN A 116 0.11 3.14 17.63
N GLY A 117 -0.84 2.72 16.80
CA GLY A 117 -1.46 3.53 15.77
C GLY A 117 -1.02 3.14 14.36
N LYS A 118 -1.65 3.76 13.35
CA LYS A 118 -1.37 3.49 11.94
C LYS A 118 -0.96 4.78 11.23
N CYS A 119 0.10 4.72 10.43
CA CYS A 119 0.45 5.82 9.56
C CYS A 119 -0.62 6.00 8.48
N ALA A 120 -1.01 7.26 8.21
CA ALA A 120 -1.94 7.57 7.13
C ALA A 120 -1.27 7.51 5.74
N LYS A 121 0.05 7.74 5.68
CA LYS A 121 0.85 7.72 4.46
C LYS A 121 1.49 6.34 4.26
N GLU A 122 1.45 5.85 3.03
CA GLU A 122 2.19 4.66 2.63
C GLU A 122 3.55 5.07 2.06
N TYR A 123 4.62 4.56 2.65
CA TYR A 123 5.99 4.83 2.22
C TYR A 123 6.55 3.71 1.35
N SER A 124 7.43 4.06 0.42
CA SER A 124 8.11 3.06 -0.40
C SER A 124 9.01 2.12 0.43
N GLN A 125 9.12 0.86 0.00
CA GLN A 125 10.05 -0.11 0.61
C GLN A 125 11.51 0.41 0.60
N ALA A 126 11.90 1.17 -0.42
CA ALA A 126 13.22 1.77 -0.50
C ALA A 126 13.46 2.83 0.59
N ALA A 127 12.46 3.68 0.88
CA ALA A 127 12.54 4.66 1.94
C ALA A 127 12.60 3.98 3.32
N LEU A 128 11.71 3.02 3.58
CA LEU A 128 11.70 2.24 4.81
C LEU A 128 13.05 1.54 5.04
N LYS A 129 13.58 0.87 4.01
CA LYS A 129 14.89 0.22 4.07
C LYS A 129 16.01 1.21 4.37
N LYS A 130 16.02 2.36 3.69
CA LYS A 130 17.06 3.37 3.87
C LYS A 130 17.08 3.90 5.31
N VAL A 131 15.92 4.34 5.81
CA VAL A 131 15.79 4.84 7.19
C VAL A 131 16.16 3.75 8.20
N TYR A 132 15.73 2.51 7.96
CA TYR A 132 16.11 1.37 8.82
C TYR A 132 17.62 1.19 8.88
N GLU A 133 18.28 1.09 7.73
CA GLU A 133 19.71 0.80 7.64
C GLU A 133 20.58 1.91 8.23
N GLU A 134 20.18 3.17 8.09
CA GLU A 134 20.90 4.33 8.61
C GLU A 134 20.78 4.48 10.13
N ASN A 135 19.74 3.92 10.75
CA ASN A 135 19.44 4.14 12.17
C ASN A 135 19.36 2.85 13.00
N LYS A 136 19.56 1.68 12.40
CA LYS A 136 19.52 0.40 13.12
C LYS A 136 20.61 0.34 14.19
N ILE A 137 20.26 -0.24 15.31
CA ILE A 137 21.16 -0.51 16.44
C ILE A 137 21.36 -2.02 16.57
N LYS A 138 22.45 -2.43 17.22
CA LYS A 138 22.64 -3.84 17.59
C LYS A 138 21.49 -4.26 18.49
N ASN A 139 20.88 -5.40 18.20
CA ASN A 139 19.79 -5.92 19.00
C ASN A 139 20.35 -6.48 20.33
N PRO A 140 20.02 -5.89 21.49
CA PRO A 140 20.51 -6.36 22.78
C PRO A 140 19.92 -7.71 23.19
N LYS A 141 18.82 -8.12 22.54
CA LYS A 141 18.16 -9.42 22.72
C LYS A 141 18.48 -10.38 21.58
N TYR A 142 19.57 -10.13 20.85
CA TYR A 142 19.99 -11.05 19.81
C TYR A 142 20.53 -12.32 20.45
N ASP A 143 19.93 -13.44 20.08
CA ASP A 143 20.41 -14.77 20.43
C ASP A 143 20.54 -15.57 19.13
N LEU A 144 21.77 -16.00 18.87
CA LEU A 144 22.15 -16.77 17.69
C LEU A 144 21.50 -18.17 17.70
N PHE A 145 21.11 -18.66 18.88
CA PHE A 145 20.50 -19.97 19.08
C PHE A 145 18.98 -19.91 19.23
N ASP A 146 18.40 -18.70 19.23
CA ASP A 146 16.96 -18.49 19.09
C ASP A 146 16.53 -18.95 17.71
N ASP A 147 15.31 -19.49 17.59
CA ASP A 147 14.76 -20.26 16.47
C ASP A 147 14.48 -19.44 15.18
N GLY A 148 15.27 -18.38 14.95
CA GLY A 148 15.25 -17.52 13.78
C GLY A 148 14.41 -16.26 13.94
N TYR A 149 13.86 -16.00 15.13
CA TYR A 149 13.03 -14.81 15.39
C TYR A 149 13.82 -13.60 15.89
N SER A 150 15.05 -13.79 16.39
CA SER A 150 15.92 -12.68 16.78
C SER A 150 16.80 -12.20 15.60
N THR A 151 16.72 -10.92 15.28
CA THR A 151 17.56 -10.28 14.25
C THR A 151 18.78 -9.62 14.89
N SER A 152 19.95 -9.63 14.23
CA SER A 152 21.18 -9.05 14.80
C SER A 152 21.09 -7.53 15.00
N TYR A 153 20.20 -6.87 14.27
CA TYR A 153 19.96 -5.44 14.32
C TYR A 153 18.47 -5.16 14.37
N ILE A 154 18.09 -4.12 15.11
CA ILE A 154 16.72 -3.61 15.21
C ILE A 154 16.71 -2.11 14.97
N PHE A 155 15.56 -1.60 14.53
CA PHE A 155 15.32 -0.16 14.55
C PHE A 155 14.95 0.28 15.98
N PRO A 156 15.58 1.34 16.52
CA PRO A 156 15.21 1.87 17.83
C PRO A 156 13.79 2.44 17.81
N GLU A 157 13.06 2.33 18.91
CA GLU A 157 11.75 2.97 19.03
C GLU A 157 11.92 4.49 19.19
N ILE A 158 11.43 5.26 18.21
CA ILE A 158 11.47 6.74 18.16
C ILE A 158 10.06 7.30 18.04
N LEU A 159 9.87 8.59 18.32
CA LEU A 159 8.55 9.21 18.18
C LEU A 159 8.04 9.11 16.74
N GLY A 160 6.74 8.87 16.56
CA GLY A 160 6.15 8.69 15.24
C GLY A 160 6.33 9.91 14.33
N SER A 161 6.26 11.13 14.86
CA SER A 161 6.55 12.35 14.11
C SER A 161 7.98 12.34 13.53
N ASP A 162 8.96 12.05 14.38
CA ASP A 162 10.38 12.06 13.99
C ASP A 162 10.67 10.97 12.95
N LEU A 163 9.98 9.83 13.06
CA LEU A 163 10.04 8.77 12.08
C LEU A 163 9.51 9.22 10.70
N LEU A 164 8.43 9.99 10.66
CA LEU A 164 7.89 10.52 9.39
C LEU A 164 8.85 11.52 8.76
N ASP A 165 9.47 12.40 9.55
CA ASP A 165 10.46 13.35 9.04
C ASP A 165 11.65 12.64 8.38
N LEU A 166 12.13 11.55 8.99
CA LEU A 166 13.18 10.70 8.40
C LEU A 166 12.73 10.04 7.10
N LEU A 167 11.49 9.54 7.06
CA LEU A 167 10.95 8.85 5.89
C LEU A 167 10.65 9.81 4.73
N ASP A 168 10.12 10.99 5.01
CA ASP A 168 9.85 12.04 4.02
C ASP A 168 11.16 12.54 3.40
N LYS A 169 12.18 12.75 4.23
CA LYS A 169 13.53 13.08 3.74
C LYS A 169 14.10 11.97 2.86
N ALA A 170 13.97 10.71 3.28
CA ALA A 170 14.45 9.57 2.51
C ALA A 170 13.74 9.44 1.15
N GLU A 171 12.41 9.64 1.09
CA GLU A 171 11.66 9.64 -0.18
C GLU A 171 12.09 10.78 -1.10
N ALA A 172 12.22 12.00 -0.57
CA ALA A 172 12.66 13.15 -1.34
C ALA A 172 14.05 12.92 -1.95
N GLU A 173 14.99 12.37 -1.17
CA GLU A 173 16.33 12.06 -1.66
C GLU A 173 16.34 10.94 -2.71
N LEU A 174 15.49 9.91 -2.54
CA LEU A 174 15.36 8.83 -3.52
C LEU A 174 14.77 9.32 -4.84
N GLU A 175 13.76 10.19 -4.78
CA GLU A 175 13.13 10.77 -5.97
C GLU A 175 14.09 11.75 -6.66
N ALA A 176 14.81 12.59 -5.90
CA ALA A 176 15.85 13.46 -6.45
C ALA A 176 16.94 12.65 -7.17
N LYS A 177 17.43 11.56 -6.57
CA LYS A 177 18.41 10.68 -7.19
C LYS A 177 17.88 9.99 -8.44
N LYS A 178 16.60 9.61 -8.45
CA LYS A 178 15.94 9.03 -9.63
C LYS A 178 15.87 10.04 -10.77
N GLN A 179 15.51 11.27 -10.48
CA GLN A 179 15.46 12.37 -11.47
C GLN A 179 16.85 12.72 -11.98
N GLU A 180 17.85 12.82 -11.10
CA GLU A 180 19.25 13.05 -11.49
C GLU A 180 19.76 11.94 -12.42
N ASN A 181 19.51 10.67 -12.07
CA ASN A 181 19.89 9.54 -12.91
C ASN A 181 19.17 9.56 -14.26
N LYS A 182 17.89 9.96 -14.29
CA LYS A 182 17.13 10.10 -15.54
C LYS A 182 17.72 11.21 -16.41
N ALA A 183 17.97 12.39 -15.84
CA ALA A 183 18.59 13.50 -16.55
C ALA A 183 20.01 13.17 -17.04
N LYS A 184 20.80 12.43 -16.26
CA LYS A 184 22.13 11.96 -16.67
C LYS A 184 22.03 11.00 -17.84
N LYS A 185 21.11 10.03 -17.80
CA LYS A 185 20.86 9.11 -18.92
C LYS A 185 20.41 9.86 -20.17
N GLU A 186 19.48 10.80 -20.05
CA GLU A 186 19.02 11.62 -21.16
C GLU A 186 20.18 12.42 -21.79
N ARG A 187 21.03 13.06 -20.97
CA ARG A 187 22.24 13.75 -21.45
C ARG A 187 23.22 12.81 -22.14
N GLU A 188 23.45 11.62 -21.60
CA GLU A 188 24.32 10.61 -22.21
C GLU A 188 23.76 10.14 -23.56
N VAL A 189 22.45 9.93 -23.66
CA VAL A 189 21.78 9.58 -24.92
C VAL A 189 21.92 10.73 -25.92
N SER A 190 21.63 11.97 -25.54
CA SER A 190 21.79 13.15 -26.43
C SER A 190 23.22 13.29 -26.95
N ARG A 191 24.24 13.09 -26.09
CA ARG A 191 25.65 13.10 -26.52
C ARG A 191 25.97 11.99 -27.52
N LYS A 192 25.32 10.82 -27.43
CA LYS A 192 25.50 9.75 -28.42
C LYS A 192 24.90 10.11 -29.78
N PHE A 193 23.76 10.81 -29.81
CA PHE A 193 23.20 11.35 -31.05
C PHE A 193 24.09 12.43 -31.67
N GLU A 194 24.63 13.35 -30.87
CA GLU A 194 25.58 14.37 -31.34
C GLU A 194 26.83 13.70 -31.95
N LYS A 195 27.41 12.73 -31.25
CA LYS A 195 28.56 11.97 -31.74
C LYS A 195 28.26 11.22 -33.04
N ALA A 196 27.07 10.62 -33.17
CA ALA A 196 26.67 9.92 -34.39
C ALA A 196 26.58 10.88 -35.58
N LYS A 197 26.02 12.07 -35.35
CA LYS A 197 25.94 13.14 -36.36
C LYS A 197 27.32 13.67 -36.76
N GLU A 198 28.20 13.92 -35.79
CA GLU A 198 29.56 14.43 -36.03
C GLU A 198 30.44 13.42 -36.78
N THR A 199 30.35 12.15 -36.42
CA THR A 199 31.20 11.10 -37.01
C THR A 199 30.62 10.48 -38.28
N GLY A 200 29.35 10.77 -38.58
CA GLY A 200 28.62 10.13 -39.68
C GLY A 200 28.44 8.62 -39.50
N ARG A 201 28.58 8.09 -38.27
CA ARG A 201 28.53 6.65 -37.97
C ARG A 201 27.53 6.35 -36.84
N PRO A 202 26.86 5.18 -36.86
CA PRO A 202 26.00 4.76 -35.77
C PRO A 202 26.75 4.64 -34.43
N VAL A 203 26.13 5.07 -33.33
CA VAL A 203 26.71 5.01 -31.97
C VAL A 203 25.79 4.21 -31.04
N LEU A 204 26.31 3.18 -30.37
CA LEU A 204 25.52 2.31 -29.49
C LEU A 204 24.93 3.07 -28.28
N ILE A 205 23.60 3.13 -28.18
CA ILE A 205 22.85 3.74 -27.08
C ILE A 205 22.64 2.73 -25.95
N GLU A 206 22.11 1.55 -26.27
CA GLU A 206 21.67 0.55 -25.30
C GLU A 206 21.94 -0.87 -25.82
N LYS A 207 22.30 -1.78 -24.93
CA LYS A 207 22.34 -3.24 -25.17
C LYS A 207 21.38 -3.87 -24.16
N SER A 208 20.39 -4.61 -24.64
CA SER A 208 19.42 -5.35 -23.82
C SER A 208 19.33 -6.82 -24.24
N GLY A 209 18.93 -7.70 -23.31
CA GLY A 209 19.01 -9.16 -23.50
C GLY A 209 20.42 -9.71 -23.24
N GLY A 210 20.70 -10.90 -23.80
CA GLY A 210 21.95 -11.62 -23.58
C GLY A 210 21.86 -12.73 -22.52
N ILE A 211 23.03 -13.15 -22.04
CA ILE A 211 23.17 -14.25 -21.08
C ILE A 211 22.50 -13.92 -19.75
N SER A 212 21.75 -14.88 -19.24
CA SER A 212 21.03 -14.84 -17.97
C SER A 212 21.02 -16.24 -17.37
N THR A 213 20.70 -16.35 -16.09
CA THR A 213 20.55 -17.65 -15.42
C THR A 213 19.50 -18.55 -16.08
N GLU A 214 18.53 -17.99 -16.81
CA GLU A 214 17.44 -18.75 -17.43
C GLU A 214 17.81 -19.31 -18.82
N ASN A 215 18.79 -18.72 -19.50
CA ASN A 215 19.20 -19.10 -20.86
C ASN A 215 20.70 -19.46 -20.97
N PHE A 216 21.40 -19.61 -19.85
CA PHE A 216 22.80 -20.00 -19.81
C PHE A 216 23.04 -21.35 -20.50
N ASP A 217 22.22 -22.35 -20.15
CA ASP A 217 22.33 -23.73 -20.66
C ASP A 217 21.96 -23.87 -22.15
N THR A 218 21.28 -22.86 -22.73
CA THR A 218 20.97 -22.86 -24.16
C THR A 218 22.18 -22.59 -25.05
N GLY A 219 23.32 -22.14 -24.50
CA GLY A 219 24.55 -21.82 -25.26
C GLY A 219 24.40 -20.61 -26.19
N TRP A 220 23.29 -19.88 -26.13
CA TRP A 220 23.06 -18.65 -26.88
C TRP A 220 21.91 -17.82 -26.33
N ALA A 221 21.91 -16.52 -26.61
CA ALA A 221 20.78 -15.62 -26.36
C ALA A 221 20.62 -14.56 -27.44
N TRP A 222 19.39 -14.04 -27.56
CA TRP A 222 19.14 -12.85 -28.34
C TRP A 222 19.57 -11.60 -27.57
N VAL A 223 20.29 -10.74 -28.27
CA VAL A 223 20.72 -9.42 -27.84
C VAL A 223 20.11 -8.39 -28.76
N TYR A 224 19.62 -7.31 -28.19
CA TYR A 224 19.13 -6.15 -28.91
C TYR A 224 20.09 -4.99 -28.65
N LYS A 225 20.66 -4.44 -29.72
CA LYS A 225 21.54 -3.28 -29.68
C LYS A 225 20.82 -2.12 -30.35
N THR A 226 20.56 -1.06 -29.59
CA THR A 226 19.95 0.17 -30.11
C THR A 226 21.03 1.20 -30.34
N TYR A 227 21.07 1.77 -31.55
CA TYR A 227 22.05 2.75 -32.01
C TYR A 227 21.39 4.11 -32.26
N ALA A 228 22.14 5.17 -32.00
CA ALA A 228 21.87 6.53 -32.47
C ALA A 228 22.40 6.64 -33.90
N MET A 229 21.55 7.01 -34.84
CA MET A 229 21.92 7.16 -36.24
C MET A 229 22.30 8.61 -36.56
N PRO A 230 23.17 8.86 -37.57
CA PRO A 230 23.59 10.21 -37.94
C PRO A 230 22.45 11.14 -38.40
N ASP A 231 21.34 10.57 -38.88
CA ASP A 231 20.14 11.29 -39.33
C ASP A 231 19.22 11.70 -38.16
N GLY A 232 19.60 11.38 -36.92
CA GLY A 232 18.82 11.68 -35.72
C GLY A 232 17.77 10.62 -35.36
N THR A 233 17.72 9.50 -36.08
CA THR A 233 16.84 8.37 -35.76
C THR A 233 17.53 7.34 -34.87
N THR A 234 16.76 6.36 -34.38
CA THR A 234 17.28 5.18 -33.69
C THR A 234 17.12 3.93 -34.55
N GLU A 235 18.13 3.09 -34.59
CA GLU A 235 18.05 1.75 -35.19
C GLU A 235 18.28 0.68 -34.12
N THR A 236 17.46 -0.36 -34.10
CA THR A 236 17.66 -1.50 -33.19
C THR A 236 17.95 -2.77 -33.98
N VAL A 237 19.12 -3.35 -33.71
CA VAL A 237 19.59 -4.58 -34.36
C VAL A 237 19.48 -5.73 -33.37
N LYS A 238 18.89 -6.84 -33.84
CA LYS A 238 18.79 -8.09 -33.09
C LYS A 238 19.91 -9.04 -33.52
N GLU A 239 20.75 -9.45 -32.57
CA GLU A 239 21.90 -10.32 -32.81
C GLU A 239 21.81 -11.58 -31.93
N LYS A 240 22.25 -12.71 -32.47
CA LYS A 240 22.38 -13.97 -31.70
C LYS A 240 23.79 -14.02 -31.11
N GLU A 241 23.91 -13.90 -29.79
CA GLU A 241 25.18 -14.09 -29.08
C GLU A 241 25.26 -15.56 -28.66
N VAL A 242 26.30 -16.28 -29.12
CA VAL A 242 26.53 -17.71 -28.85
C VAL A 242 27.76 -17.83 -27.97
N TRP A 243 27.75 -18.73 -27.00
CA TRP A 243 28.89 -19.06 -26.16
C TRP A 243 29.07 -20.56 -26.04
N ASP A 244 30.33 -20.96 -25.82
CA ASP A 244 30.75 -22.35 -25.59
C ASP A 244 30.58 -22.77 -24.13
#